data_AF-A0A7D3X103-F1
#
_entry.id   AF-A0A7D3X103-F1
#
_cell.length_a   1.000
_cell.length_b   1.000
_cell.length_c   1.000
_cell.angle_alpha   90.00
_cell.angle_beta   90.00
_cell.angle_gamma   90.00
#
_symmetry.space_group_name_H-M   'P 1'
#
loop_
_entity.id
_entity.type
_entity.pdbx_description
1 polymer ?
#
loop_
_entity_poly.entity_id
_entity_poly.type
_entity_poly.pdbx_seq_one_letter_code
_entity_poly.pdbx_strand_id
1 'polypeptide(L)'
;MTTATDVLRAKTDAELQFFVDNPGYYHADLVAAARQELRRRGVGSAPRPSEPVADYAAAEASSPGRRPGLLAAALLGFAGAGGAVYWASRPAAQPLAASQPGHLSPDSLKLETVAARPIPTFDVDKIVQEQVARVPAAEKQKDQELRQFRGLCRRFWTAETQTEFLTSQARAGQAGPMFAEQTLVVRQTWRDWNKAVVYSYRFGPKMRDQLDRMASTASSQQHILANFPELLAGRKFLTDKEMQAREADVQDWLAGLRQVSPVTGKPYRATVLEIKL
;
A
#
# COMPACT_ATOMS: atom_id res chain seq x y z
N MET A 1 -10.40 26.56 13.71
CA MET A 1 -10.38 25.25 14.38
C MET A 1 -11.81 24.73 14.39
N THR A 2 -12.14 23.86 13.44
CA THR A 2 -13.46 23.25 13.33
C THR A 2 -13.51 22.08 14.30
N THR A 3 -14.37 22.14 15.32
CA THR A 3 -14.44 21.08 16.34
C THR A 3 -15.04 19.80 15.74
N ALA A 4 -14.69 18.63 16.27
CA ALA A 4 -15.17 17.33 15.75
C ALA A 4 -16.72 17.25 15.67
N THR A 5 -17.41 17.95 16.57
CA THR A 5 -18.87 18.09 16.58
C THR A 5 -19.42 18.78 15.34
N ASP A 6 -18.69 19.73 14.76
CA ASP A 6 -19.12 20.49 13.59
C ASP A 6 -19.05 19.63 12.31
N VAL A 7 -18.05 18.75 12.22
CA VAL A 7 -17.91 17.77 11.13
C VAL A 7 -19.02 16.71 11.18
N LEU A 8 -19.40 16.26 12.39
CA LEU A 8 -20.46 15.26 12.57
C LEU A 8 -21.86 15.80 12.25
N ARG A 9 -22.09 17.11 12.33
CA ARG A 9 -23.36 17.72 11.92
C ARG A 9 -23.63 17.62 10.42
N ALA A 10 -22.59 17.65 9.60
CA ALA A 10 -22.69 17.50 8.15
C ALA A 10 -22.88 16.03 7.70
N LYS A 11 -22.76 15.06 8.60
CA LYS A 11 -22.89 13.63 8.31
C LYS A 11 -24.35 13.18 8.28
N THR A 12 -24.64 12.21 7.43
CA THR A 12 -25.95 11.53 7.38
C THR A 12 -26.13 10.55 8.54
N ASP A 13 -27.37 10.17 8.84
CA ASP A 13 -27.66 9.28 9.99
C ASP A 13 -27.04 7.89 9.81
N ALA A 14 -26.98 7.38 8.58
CA ALA A 14 -26.33 6.11 8.25
C ALA A 14 -24.80 6.18 8.49
N GLU A 15 -24.15 7.28 8.14
CA GLU A 15 -22.73 7.48 8.43
C GLU A 15 -22.47 7.62 9.93
N LEU A 16 -23.36 8.30 10.65
CA LEU A 16 -23.27 8.41 12.11
C LEU A 16 -23.42 7.05 12.78
N GLN A 17 -24.35 6.22 12.31
CA GLN A 17 -24.54 4.86 12.80
C GLN A 17 -23.33 3.97 12.51
N PHE A 18 -22.69 4.13 11.35
CA PHE A 18 -21.47 3.39 11.01
C PHE A 18 -20.32 3.63 12.01
N PHE A 19 -20.15 4.86 12.50
CA PHE A 19 -19.16 5.16 13.56
C PHE A 19 -19.47 4.45 14.88
N VAL A 20 -20.76 4.26 15.19
CA VAL A 20 -21.22 3.61 16.42
C VAL A 20 -21.09 2.09 16.34
N ASP A 21 -21.36 1.51 15.17
CA ASP A 21 -21.31 0.07 14.93
C ASP A 21 -19.87 -0.46 14.82
N ASN A 22 -18.92 0.42 14.53
CA ASN A 22 -17.52 0.04 14.32
C ASN A 22 -16.54 0.82 15.23
N PRO A 23 -16.69 0.77 16.57
CA PRO A 23 -15.94 1.63 17.48
C PRO A 23 -14.43 1.34 17.48
N GLY A 24 -14.00 0.15 17.04
CA GLY A 24 -12.58 -0.24 16.99
C GLY A 24 -11.75 0.48 15.93
N TYR A 25 -12.39 1.14 14.95
CA TYR A 25 -11.69 1.89 13.89
C TYR A 25 -11.62 3.40 14.14
N TYR A 26 -12.20 3.89 15.25
CA TYR A 26 -12.34 5.32 15.52
C TYR A 26 -11.92 5.69 16.94
N HIS A 27 -11.55 6.97 17.13
CA HIS A 27 -11.28 7.51 18.47
C HIS A 27 -12.56 7.53 19.32
N ALA A 28 -12.43 7.19 20.60
CA ALA A 28 -13.55 7.09 21.53
C ALA A 28 -14.41 8.37 21.59
N ASP A 29 -13.79 9.54 21.51
CA ASP A 29 -14.48 10.83 21.54
C ASP A 29 -15.37 11.05 20.30
N LEU A 30 -14.95 10.55 19.14
CA LEU A 30 -15.71 10.65 17.90
C LEU A 30 -16.94 9.73 17.94
N VAL A 31 -16.76 8.52 18.46
CA VAL A 31 -17.86 7.56 18.67
C VAL A 31 -18.85 8.11 19.69
N ALA A 32 -18.37 8.70 20.79
CA ALA A 32 -19.22 9.33 21.80
C ALA A 32 -20.02 10.51 21.25
N ALA A 33 -19.37 11.37 20.45
CA ALA A 33 -20.02 12.49 19.78
C ALA A 33 -21.05 12.03 18.72
N ALA A 34 -20.75 10.97 17.96
CA ALA A 34 -21.70 10.38 17.00
C ALA A 34 -22.94 9.80 17.71
N ARG A 35 -22.77 9.10 18.85
CA ARG A 35 -23.88 8.62 19.69
C ARG A 35 -24.72 9.76 20.25
N GLN A 36 -24.12 10.88 20.60
CA GLN A 36 -24.83 12.06 21.10
C GLN A 36 -25.61 12.74 19.96
N GLU A 37 -25.03 12.81 18.77
CA GLU A 37 -25.65 13.39 17.59
C GLU A 37 -26.85 12.56 17.09
N LEU A 38 -26.74 11.22 17.05
CA LEU A 38 -27.88 10.34 16.74
C LEU A 38 -29.03 10.49 17.75
N ARG A 39 -28.71 10.57 19.05
CA ARG A 39 -29.71 10.84 20.09
C ARG A 39 -30.38 12.19 19.91
N ARG A 40 -29.61 13.23 19.55
CA ARG A 40 -30.15 14.56 19.26
C ARG A 40 -31.12 14.56 18.08
N ARG A 41 -30.86 13.72 17.07
CA ARG A 41 -31.70 13.60 15.86
C ARG A 41 -32.94 12.72 16.04
N GLY A 42 -33.13 12.13 17.22
CA GLY A 42 -34.29 11.27 17.49
C GLY A 42 -34.27 9.96 16.71
N VAL A 43 -33.14 9.59 16.09
CA VAL A 43 -32.93 8.28 15.47
C VAL A 43 -32.66 7.30 16.60
N GLY A 44 -33.75 6.80 17.19
CA GLY A 44 -33.70 5.81 18.26
C GLY A 44 -33.00 4.54 17.80
N SER A 45 -32.12 3.99 18.64
CA SER A 45 -31.58 2.65 18.47
C SER A 45 -32.71 1.66 18.24
N ALA A 46 -32.89 1.22 17.00
CA ALA A 46 -33.65 0.01 16.74
C ALA A 46 -32.77 -1.17 17.23
N PRO A 47 -33.19 -1.95 18.24
CA PRO A 47 -32.54 -3.21 18.51
C PRO A 47 -32.88 -4.14 17.34
N ARG A 48 -31.86 -4.53 16.57
CA ARG A 48 -32.05 -5.55 15.53
C ARG A 48 -32.09 -6.93 16.21
N PRO A 49 -32.94 -7.87 15.74
CA PRO A 49 -33.16 -9.16 16.39
C PRO A 49 -31.87 -9.96 16.54
N SER A 50 -31.71 -10.57 17.70
CA SER A 50 -30.71 -11.60 17.96
C SER A 50 -30.81 -12.69 16.90
N GLU A 51 -29.75 -12.90 16.13
CA GLU A 51 -29.59 -14.13 15.37
C GLU A 51 -29.60 -15.32 16.35
N PRO A 52 -30.23 -16.45 15.99
CA PRO A 52 -30.39 -17.57 16.89
C PRO A 52 -29.01 -18.13 17.25
N VAL A 53 -28.77 -18.18 18.55
CA VAL A 53 -27.73 -18.99 19.17
C VAL A 53 -28.00 -20.45 18.76
N ALA A 54 -27.18 -20.98 17.87
CA ALA A 54 -27.07 -22.42 17.70
C ALA A 54 -26.32 -22.95 18.92
N ASP A 55 -27.07 -23.42 19.90
CA ASP A 55 -26.56 -24.10 21.07
C ASP A 55 -26.74 -25.61 20.89
N TYR A 56 -25.75 -26.36 21.40
CA TYR A 56 -25.64 -27.83 21.54
C TYR A 56 -25.09 -28.65 20.36
N ALA A 57 -23.77 -28.87 20.40
CA ALA A 57 -23.28 -30.19 20.81
C ALA A 57 -21.97 -30.03 21.59
N ALA A 58 -22.10 -30.14 22.92
CA ALA A 58 -21.00 -30.24 23.86
C ALA A 58 -20.23 -31.55 23.61
N ALA A 59 -18.98 -31.44 23.16
CA ALA A 59 -18.01 -32.51 23.31
C ALA A 59 -17.28 -32.27 24.63
N GLU A 60 -17.58 -33.13 25.61
CA GLU A 60 -16.92 -33.21 26.90
C GLU A 60 -15.39 -33.31 26.72
N ALA A 61 -14.66 -32.31 27.18
CA ALA A 61 -13.23 -32.42 27.42
C ALA A 61 -13.02 -32.67 28.92
N SER A 62 -12.97 -33.96 29.26
CA SER A 62 -12.53 -34.47 30.55
C SER A 62 -11.16 -33.90 30.91
N SER A 63 -11.07 -33.11 31.98
CA SER A 63 -9.82 -32.97 32.74
C SER A 63 -9.73 -34.13 33.73
N PRO A 64 -8.54 -34.72 33.89
CA PRO A 64 -7.91 -34.54 35.20
C PRO A 64 -6.38 -34.32 35.14
N GLY A 65 -5.96 -33.24 35.82
CA GLY A 65 -4.88 -33.19 36.82
C GLY A 65 -3.46 -33.71 36.49
N ARG A 66 -2.49 -32.77 36.40
CA ARG A 66 -1.31 -32.72 37.29
C ARG A 66 -0.44 -31.48 37.02
N ARG A 67 -0.52 -30.54 37.99
CA ARG A 67 0.47 -29.64 38.63
C ARG A 67 1.75 -29.11 37.92
N PRO A 68 2.26 -27.94 38.39
CA PRO A 68 2.81 -26.86 37.57
C PRO A 68 4.32 -26.64 37.79
N GLY A 69 4.94 -25.81 36.95
CA GLY A 69 6.18 -25.12 37.32
C GLY A 69 7.12 -24.78 36.17
N LEU A 70 7.56 -23.52 36.15
CA LEU A 70 8.91 -23.09 35.74
C LEU A 70 9.23 -22.70 34.29
N LEU A 71 8.28 -22.29 33.43
CA LEU A 71 8.65 -21.64 32.15
C LEU A 71 7.79 -20.42 31.75
N ALA A 72 7.28 -19.68 32.72
CA ALA A 72 6.52 -18.43 32.48
C ALA A 72 7.27 -17.14 32.89
N ALA A 73 8.54 -17.24 33.30
CA ALA A 73 9.29 -16.11 33.88
C ALA A 73 10.39 -15.52 32.96
N ALA A 74 10.65 -16.09 31.77
CA ALA A 74 11.75 -15.65 30.90
C ALA A 74 11.34 -14.68 29.78
N LEU A 75 10.05 -14.50 29.49
CA LEU A 75 9.58 -13.63 28.39
C LEU A 75 9.09 -12.24 28.83
N LEU A 76 9.01 -11.97 30.14
CA LEU A 76 8.62 -10.65 30.68
C LEU A 76 9.81 -9.71 30.95
N GLY A 77 11.05 -10.21 30.89
CA GLY A 77 12.25 -9.40 31.16
C GLY A 77 12.74 -8.54 29.98
N PHE A 78 12.44 -8.91 28.74
CA PHE A 78 12.94 -8.19 27.55
C PHE A 78 11.96 -7.12 27.01
N ALA A 79 10.69 -7.16 27.42
CA ALA A 79 9.67 -6.18 27.00
C ALA A 79 9.63 -4.92 27.89
N GLY A 80 10.13 -4.99 29.14
CA GLY A 80 10.05 -3.88 30.10
C GLY A 80 11.17 -2.84 29.98
N ALA A 81 12.39 -3.23 29.59
CA ALA A 81 13.54 -2.32 29.57
C ALA A 81 13.68 -1.53 28.25
N GLY A 82 13.22 -2.07 27.11
CA GLY A 82 13.30 -1.39 25.81
C GLY A 82 12.26 -0.29 25.61
N GLY A 83 11.08 -0.41 26.23
CA GLY A 83 9.98 0.56 26.07
C GLY A 83 10.20 1.88 26.80
N ALA A 84 10.89 1.86 27.94
CA ALA A 84 11.14 3.06 28.76
C ALA A 84 12.19 4.00 28.14
N VAL A 85 13.24 3.44 27.52
CA VAL A 85 14.30 4.25 26.88
C VAL A 85 13.78 4.93 25.61
N TYR A 86 12.87 4.28 24.87
CA TYR A 86 12.27 4.86 23.67
C TYR A 86 11.32 6.04 23.98
N TRP A 87 10.67 6.04 25.15
CA TRP A 87 9.84 7.17 25.59
C TRP A 87 10.65 8.32 26.18
N ALA A 88 11.75 8.04 26.89
CA ALA A 88 12.59 9.07 27.50
C ALA A 88 13.47 9.85 26.51
N SER A 89 13.70 9.32 25.30
CA SER A 89 14.56 9.94 24.28
C SER A 89 13.79 10.68 23.17
N ARG A 90 12.48 10.88 23.33
CA ARG A 90 11.75 11.83 22.47
C ARG A 90 12.08 13.26 22.88
N PRO A 91 12.70 14.09 22.01
CA PRO A 91 12.74 15.51 22.26
C PRO A 91 11.30 16.00 22.36
N ALA A 92 10.95 16.63 23.48
CA ALA A 92 9.68 17.32 23.62
C ALA A 92 9.55 18.29 22.45
N ALA A 93 8.52 18.08 21.62
CA ALA A 93 8.20 19.01 20.55
C ALA A 93 8.00 20.39 21.17
N GLN A 94 8.92 21.31 20.90
CA GLN A 94 8.71 22.70 21.26
C GLN A 94 7.44 23.15 20.55
N PRO A 95 6.48 23.78 21.26
CA PRO A 95 5.34 24.39 20.60
C PRO A 95 5.91 25.43 19.63
N LEU A 96 5.74 25.17 18.33
CA LEU A 96 5.91 26.18 17.30
C LEU A 96 4.99 27.32 17.70
N ALA A 97 5.58 28.42 18.16
CA ALA A 97 4.87 29.68 18.29
C ALA A 97 4.17 29.92 16.96
N ALA A 98 2.84 30.04 16.99
CA ALA A 98 2.07 30.38 15.81
C ALA A 98 2.54 31.76 15.34
N SER A 99 3.48 31.79 14.40
CA SER A 99 3.74 32.98 13.60
C SER A 99 2.43 33.34 12.95
N GLN A 100 1.80 34.44 13.39
CA GLN A 100 0.72 35.05 12.65
C GLN A 100 1.17 35.17 11.19
N PRO A 101 0.36 34.72 10.21
CA PRO A 101 0.72 34.92 8.82
C PRO A 101 0.85 36.43 8.60
N GLY A 102 2.07 36.87 8.32
CA GLY A 102 2.32 38.23 7.87
C GLY A 102 1.40 38.50 6.68
N HIS A 103 0.81 39.69 6.66
CA HIS A 103 -0.09 40.20 5.62
C HIS A 103 0.19 39.54 4.26
N LEU A 104 -0.73 38.68 3.81
CA LEU A 104 -0.70 38.14 2.46
C LEU A 104 -0.82 39.33 1.50
N SER A 105 0.29 39.66 0.83
CA SER A 105 0.30 40.68 -0.21
C SER A 105 -0.75 40.31 -1.27
N PRO A 106 -1.47 41.27 -1.87
CA PRO A 106 -2.39 41.00 -2.99
C PRO A 106 -1.76 40.20 -4.14
N ASP A 107 -0.43 40.24 -4.27
CA ASP A 107 0.33 39.44 -5.24
C ASP A 107 0.45 37.95 -4.88
N SER A 108 0.23 37.54 -3.62
CA SER A 108 0.29 36.14 -3.19
C SER A 108 -1.01 35.35 -3.44
N LEU A 109 -2.05 36.01 -3.96
CA LEU A 109 -3.36 35.41 -4.33
C LEU A 109 -3.47 35.15 -5.84
N LYS A 110 -2.35 34.99 -6.54
CA LYS A 110 -2.37 34.57 -7.95
C LYS A 110 -2.72 33.09 -8.01
N LEU A 111 -3.92 32.80 -8.48
CA LEU A 111 -4.35 31.46 -8.85
C LEU A 111 -3.53 31.04 -10.08
N GLU A 112 -2.43 30.32 -9.86
CA GLU A 112 -1.70 29.68 -10.94
C GLU A 112 -2.45 28.42 -11.36
N THR A 113 -2.87 28.37 -12.62
CA THR A 113 -3.45 27.16 -13.21
C THR A 113 -2.37 26.08 -13.28
N VAL A 114 -2.34 25.19 -12.29
CA VAL A 114 -1.44 24.03 -12.30
C VAL A 114 -1.96 23.04 -13.33
N ALA A 115 -1.18 22.82 -14.40
CA ALA A 115 -1.49 21.79 -15.39
C ALA A 115 -1.39 20.39 -14.75
N ALA A 116 -2.52 19.84 -14.32
CA ALA A 116 -2.59 18.48 -13.80
C ALA A 116 -2.47 17.49 -14.97
N ARG A 117 -1.41 16.67 -14.97
CA ARG A 117 -1.25 15.53 -15.89
C ARG A 117 -1.62 14.25 -15.15
N PRO A 118 -2.88 13.81 -15.14
CA PRO A 118 -3.28 12.63 -14.37
C PRO A 118 -2.52 11.38 -14.85
N ILE A 119 -2.34 10.42 -13.94
CA ILE A 119 -1.80 9.09 -14.30
C ILE A 119 -2.86 8.37 -15.16
N PRO A 120 -2.52 7.93 -16.39
CA PRO A 120 -3.45 7.20 -17.25
C PRO A 120 -3.88 5.87 -16.63
N THR A 121 -5.09 5.44 -16.99
CA THR A 121 -5.51 4.06 -16.77
C THR A 121 -4.96 3.19 -17.90
N PHE A 122 -4.16 2.18 -17.55
CA PHE A 122 -3.60 1.22 -18.50
C PHE A 122 -4.44 -0.06 -18.54
N ASP A 123 -4.62 -0.64 -19.73
CA ASP A 123 -5.25 -1.95 -19.89
C ASP A 123 -4.28 -3.05 -19.45
N VAL A 124 -4.38 -3.42 -18.18
CA VAL A 124 -3.56 -4.48 -17.57
C VAL A 124 -4.06 -5.88 -17.88
N ASP A 125 -5.31 -6.04 -18.31
CA ASP A 125 -5.90 -7.37 -18.48
C ASP A 125 -5.29 -8.10 -19.68
N LYS A 126 -5.05 -7.37 -20.77
CA LYS A 126 -4.31 -7.92 -21.92
C LYS A 126 -2.90 -8.37 -21.55
N ILE A 127 -2.20 -7.57 -20.74
CA ILE A 127 -0.83 -7.87 -20.28
C ILE A 127 -0.83 -9.16 -19.44
N VAL A 128 -1.77 -9.27 -18.51
CA VAL A 128 -1.93 -10.44 -17.64
C VAL A 128 -2.27 -11.68 -18.45
N GLN A 129 -3.16 -11.58 -19.44
CA GLN A 129 -3.52 -12.68 -20.33
C GLN A 129 -2.29 -13.21 -21.10
N GLU A 130 -1.50 -12.31 -21.69
CA GLU A 130 -0.27 -12.69 -22.42
C GLU A 130 0.76 -13.35 -21.51
N GLN A 131 0.92 -12.86 -20.27
CA GLN A 131 1.83 -13.47 -19.29
C GLN A 131 1.35 -14.87 -18.85
N VAL A 132 0.05 -15.01 -18.57
CA VAL A 132 -0.55 -16.29 -18.19
C VAL A 132 -0.54 -17.29 -19.33
N ALA A 133 -0.63 -16.83 -20.59
CA ALA A 133 -0.53 -17.69 -21.76
C ALA A 133 0.79 -18.48 -21.79
N ARG A 134 1.89 -17.90 -21.26
CA ARG A 134 3.22 -18.53 -21.18
C ARG A 134 3.37 -19.56 -20.05
N VAL A 135 2.38 -19.69 -19.17
CA VAL A 135 2.39 -20.72 -18.11
C VAL A 135 2.09 -22.10 -18.74
N PRO A 136 2.82 -23.17 -18.39
CA PRO A 136 2.56 -24.51 -18.90
C PRO A 136 1.14 -25.01 -18.61
N ALA A 137 0.61 -25.85 -19.49
CA ALA A 137 -0.74 -26.41 -19.33
C ALA A 137 -0.91 -27.19 -18.01
N ALA A 138 0.13 -27.92 -17.57
CA ALA A 138 0.13 -28.67 -16.32
C ALA A 138 -0.09 -27.76 -15.08
N GLU A 139 0.49 -26.56 -15.08
CA GLU A 139 0.28 -25.59 -14.00
C GLU A 139 -1.09 -24.92 -14.10
N LYS A 140 -1.64 -24.74 -15.31
CA LYS A 140 -2.95 -24.14 -15.55
C LYS A 140 -4.13 -25.00 -15.11
N GLN A 141 -3.96 -26.31 -14.96
CA GLN A 141 -5.02 -27.22 -14.47
C GLN A 141 -5.46 -26.93 -13.03
N LYS A 142 -4.65 -26.18 -12.27
CA LYS A 142 -4.93 -25.82 -10.89
C LYS A 142 -5.65 -24.47 -10.82
N ASP A 143 -6.97 -24.49 -10.99
CA ASP A 143 -7.80 -23.29 -11.12
C ASP A 143 -7.66 -22.28 -9.97
N GLN A 144 -7.49 -22.75 -8.73
CA GLN A 144 -7.29 -21.87 -7.58
C GLN A 144 -5.96 -21.12 -7.66
N GLU A 145 -4.86 -21.86 -7.90
CA GLU A 145 -3.52 -21.28 -8.04
C GLU A 145 -3.47 -20.31 -9.22
N LEU A 146 -4.08 -20.68 -10.35
CA LEU A 146 -4.15 -19.83 -11.53
C LEU A 146 -4.92 -18.53 -11.28
N ARG A 147 -6.04 -18.59 -10.54
CA ARG A 147 -6.81 -17.39 -10.14
C ARG A 147 -6.01 -16.48 -9.22
N GLN A 148 -5.32 -17.04 -8.23
CA GLN A 148 -4.45 -16.28 -7.33
C GLN A 148 -3.31 -15.62 -8.11
N PHE A 149 -2.66 -16.37 -8.99
CA PHE A 149 -1.57 -15.87 -9.84
C PHE A 149 -2.05 -14.73 -10.75
N ARG A 150 -3.21 -14.86 -11.42
CA ARG A 150 -3.83 -13.78 -12.20
C ARG A 150 -4.07 -12.52 -11.36
N GLY A 151 -4.61 -12.69 -10.15
CA GLY A 151 -4.86 -11.59 -9.22
C GLY A 151 -3.57 -10.86 -8.81
N LEU A 152 -2.48 -11.61 -8.59
CA LEU A 152 -1.15 -11.07 -8.35
C LEU A 152 -0.65 -10.29 -9.58
N CYS A 153 -0.62 -10.92 -10.76
CA CYS A 153 -0.16 -10.27 -11.98
C CYS A 153 -0.90 -8.95 -12.24
N ARG A 154 -2.23 -8.92 -12.02
CA ARG A 154 -3.01 -7.68 -12.19
C ARG A 154 -2.53 -6.58 -11.25
N ARG A 155 -2.38 -6.87 -9.95
CA ARG A 155 -1.90 -5.89 -8.95
C ARG A 155 -0.49 -5.40 -9.29
N PHE A 156 0.40 -6.31 -9.66
CA PHE A 156 1.75 -5.99 -10.09
C PHE A 156 1.74 -5.04 -11.30
N TRP A 157 1.08 -5.42 -12.39
CA TRP A 157 1.08 -4.60 -13.61
C TRP A 157 0.39 -3.26 -13.42
N THR A 158 -0.67 -3.18 -12.61
CA THR A 158 -1.27 -1.89 -12.27
C THR A 158 -0.25 -0.96 -11.61
N ALA A 159 0.54 -1.45 -10.65
CA ALA A 159 1.56 -0.64 -10.00
C ALA A 159 2.74 -0.33 -10.93
N GLU A 160 3.19 -1.31 -11.71
CA GLU A 160 4.32 -1.20 -12.62
C GLU A 160 4.06 -0.19 -13.74
N THR A 161 2.91 -0.27 -14.43
CA THR A 161 2.62 0.67 -15.52
C THR A 161 2.50 2.11 -15.05
N GLN A 162 1.99 2.33 -13.83
CA GLN A 162 1.96 3.66 -13.24
C GLN A 162 3.38 4.15 -12.91
N THR A 163 4.22 3.26 -12.42
CA THR A 163 5.63 3.55 -12.09
C THR A 163 6.43 3.90 -13.34
N GLU A 164 6.35 3.08 -14.40
CA GLU A 164 6.99 3.36 -15.69
C GLU A 164 6.52 4.69 -16.31
N PHE A 165 5.24 5.02 -16.15
CA PHE A 165 4.71 6.29 -16.63
C PHE A 165 5.34 7.49 -15.90
N LEU A 166 5.47 7.42 -14.56
CA LEU A 166 6.12 8.49 -13.80
C LEU A 166 7.62 8.59 -14.08
N THR A 167 8.33 7.46 -14.15
CA THR A 167 9.77 7.46 -14.43
C THR A 167 10.06 7.93 -15.85
N SER A 168 9.24 7.57 -16.84
CA SER A 168 9.36 8.08 -18.21
C SER A 168 9.07 9.58 -18.31
N GLN A 169 8.06 10.11 -17.60
CA GLN A 169 7.82 11.55 -17.52
C GLN A 169 9.01 12.30 -16.91
N ALA A 170 9.54 11.85 -15.78
CA ALA A 170 10.72 12.46 -15.16
C ALA A 170 11.94 12.42 -16.08
N ARG A 171 12.15 11.29 -16.78
CA ARG A 171 13.19 11.15 -17.80
C ARG A 171 13.02 12.09 -18.98
N ALA A 172 11.79 12.36 -19.40
CA ALA A 172 11.50 13.34 -20.45
C ALA A 172 11.64 14.80 -19.97
N GLY A 173 11.95 15.05 -18.69
CA GLY A 173 11.95 16.39 -18.11
C GLY A 173 10.53 16.98 -17.99
N GLN A 174 9.52 16.11 -17.97
CA GLN A 174 8.10 16.47 -17.96
C GLN A 174 7.43 16.26 -16.60
N ALA A 175 8.22 16.10 -15.53
CA ALA A 175 7.70 16.03 -14.17
C ALA A 175 7.10 17.39 -13.79
N GLY A 176 5.78 17.45 -13.64
CA GLY A 176 5.06 18.65 -13.24
C GLY A 176 5.07 18.90 -11.72
N PRO A 177 4.43 19.98 -11.24
CA PRO A 177 4.38 20.32 -9.82
C PRO A 177 3.75 19.22 -8.94
N MET A 178 2.85 18.40 -9.50
CA MET A 178 2.14 17.32 -8.80
C MET A 178 2.91 15.98 -8.79
N PHE A 179 4.17 15.97 -9.24
CA PHE A 179 4.93 14.73 -9.41
C PHE A 179 5.17 13.98 -8.09
N ALA A 180 5.40 14.72 -7.00
CA ALA A 180 5.61 14.14 -5.68
C ALA A 180 4.34 13.46 -5.15
N GLU A 181 3.19 14.12 -5.29
CA GLU A 181 1.87 13.59 -4.93
C GLU A 181 1.51 12.37 -5.77
N GLN A 182 1.79 12.41 -7.07
CA GLN A 182 1.61 11.26 -7.96
C GLN A 182 2.47 10.07 -7.54
N THR A 183 3.72 10.32 -7.15
CA THR A 183 4.62 9.30 -6.63
C THR A 183 4.05 8.65 -5.36
N LEU A 184 3.42 9.43 -4.46
CA LEU A 184 2.74 8.89 -3.27
C LEU A 184 1.54 8.01 -3.62
N VAL A 185 0.75 8.38 -4.64
CA VAL A 185 -0.36 7.55 -5.16
C VAL A 185 0.17 6.23 -5.68
N VAL A 186 1.21 6.23 -6.51
CA VAL A 186 1.81 4.98 -7.03
C VAL A 186 2.39 4.12 -5.91
N ARG A 187 3.02 4.72 -4.90
CA ARG A 187 3.45 4.01 -3.69
C ARG A 187 2.29 3.39 -2.92
N GLN A 188 1.09 3.96 -2.96
CA GLN A 188 -0.11 3.34 -2.40
C GLN A 188 -0.54 2.12 -3.23
N THR A 189 -0.49 2.18 -4.55
CA THR A 189 -0.75 1.04 -5.44
C THR A 189 0.21 -0.12 -5.14
N TRP A 190 1.50 0.17 -4.92
CA TRP A 190 2.48 -0.84 -4.50
C TRP A 190 2.19 -1.46 -3.13
N ARG A 191 1.56 -0.73 -2.19
CA ARG A 191 1.14 -1.31 -0.91
C ARG A 191 0.10 -2.42 -1.10
N ASP A 192 -0.77 -2.30 -2.10
CA ASP A 192 -1.77 -3.34 -2.37
C ASP A 192 -1.18 -4.58 -3.03
N TRP A 193 -0.08 -4.43 -3.77
CA TRP A 193 0.78 -5.55 -4.16
C TRP A 193 1.45 -6.19 -2.95
N ASN A 194 2.11 -5.39 -2.10
CA ASN A 194 2.82 -5.89 -0.90
C ASN A 194 1.90 -6.71 -0.01
N LYS A 195 0.68 -6.21 0.29
CA LYS A 195 -0.33 -6.96 1.08
C LYS A 195 -0.70 -8.31 0.46
N ALA A 196 -0.69 -8.42 -0.86
CA ALA A 196 -1.01 -9.66 -1.53
C ALA A 196 0.17 -10.65 -1.48
N VAL A 197 1.40 -10.20 -1.68
CA VAL A 197 2.55 -11.13 -1.73
C VAL A 197 3.02 -11.68 -0.39
N VAL A 198 2.48 -11.19 0.75
CA VAL A 198 2.80 -11.76 2.08
C VAL A 198 2.33 -13.22 2.21
N TYR A 199 1.30 -13.62 1.47
CA TYR A 199 0.76 -14.97 1.58
C TYR A 199 1.68 -16.03 0.96
N SER A 200 1.66 -17.23 1.53
CA SER A 200 2.34 -18.38 0.95
C SER A 200 1.49 -19.00 -0.15
N TYR A 201 2.02 -19.00 -1.38
CA TYR A 201 1.37 -19.57 -2.56
C TYR A 201 2.01 -20.90 -2.96
N ARG A 202 1.19 -21.89 -3.34
CA ARG A 202 1.63 -23.22 -3.79
C ARG A 202 1.85 -23.29 -5.30
N PHE A 203 2.41 -22.24 -5.88
CA PHE A 203 2.58 -22.16 -7.33
C PHE A 203 3.53 -23.22 -7.89
N GLY A 204 3.24 -23.67 -9.10
CA GLY A 204 4.18 -24.47 -9.88
C GLY A 204 5.44 -23.68 -10.26
N PRO A 205 6.46 -24.36 -10.80
CA PRO A 205 7.77 -23.76 -11.05
C PRO A 205 7.72 -22.49 -11.91
N LYS A 206 6.91 -22.48 -12.98
CA LYS A 206 6.87 -21.32 -13.88
C LYS A 206 6.11 -20.14 -13.30
N MET A 207 4.98 -20.38 -12.63
CA MET A 207 4.28 -19.32 -11.90
C MET A 207 5.14 -18.76 -10.75
N ARG A 208 5.93 -19.62 -10.10
CA ARG A 208 6.87 -19.21 -9.04
C ARG A 208 8.00 -18.33 -9.58
N ASP A 209 8.70 -18.75 -10.64
CA ASP A 209 9.73 -17.95 -11.32
C ASP A 209 9.21 -16.56 -11.70
N GLN A 210 8.00 -16.49 -12.27
CA GLN A 210 7.38 -15.21 -12.60
C GLN A 210 7.03 -14.37 -11.37
N LEU A 211 6.54 -14.99 -10.28
CA LEU A 211 6.28 -14.28 -9.03
C LEU A 211 7.57 -13.71 -8.43
N ASP A 212 8.65 -14.49 -8.43
CA ASP A 212 9.94 -14.06 -7.88
C ASP A 212 10.50 -12.88 -8.68
N ARG A 213 10.36 -12.88 -10.02
CA ARG A 213 10.70 -11.72 -10.87
C ARG A 213 9.84 -10.50 -10.54
N MET A 214 8.52 -10.67 -10.43
CA MET A 214 7.62 -9.57 -10.04
C MET A 214 7.98 -9.00 -8.67
N ALA A 215 8.34 -9.85 -7.70
CA ALA A 215 8.74 -9.42 -6.36
C ALA A 215 10.07 -8.64 -6.38
N SER A 216 11.07 -9.11 -7.13
CA SER A 216 12.34 -8.40 -7.32
C SER A 216 12.15 -7.05 -7.99
N THR A 217 11.37 -6.99 -9.09
CA THR A 217 11.01 -5.73 -9.74
C THR A 217 10.30 -4.79 -8.77
N ALA A 218 9.30 -5.27 -8.04
CA ALA A 218 8.53 -4.47 -7.08
C ALA A 218 9.41 -3.88 -5.98
N SER A 219 10.39 -4.63 -5.48
CA SER A 219 11.34 -4.16 -4.48
C SER A 219 12.19 -3.00 -5.01
N SER A 220 12.80 -3.17 -6.18
CA SER A 220 13.63 -2.12 -6.81
C SER A 220 12.80 -0.90 -7.20
N GLN A 221 11.58 -1.08 -7.71
CA GLN A 221 10.69 0.02 -8.05
C GLN A 221 10.25 0.83 -6.83
N GLN A 222 9.95 0.17 -5.72
CA GLN A 222 9.62 0.87 -4.47
C GLN A 222 10.81 1.67 -3.94
N HIS A 223 12.02 1.14 -4.07
CA HIS A 223 13.23 1.88 -3.73
C HIS A 223 13.42 3.11 -4.65
N ILE A 224 13.30 2.92 -5.97
CA ILE A 224 13.35 4.01 -6.96
C ILE A 224 12.35 5.10 -6.58
N LEU A 225 11.07 4.75 -6.37
CA LEU A 225 10.00 5.67 -6.02
C LEU A 225 10.19 6.37 -4.67
N ALA A 226 10.90 5.76 -3.71
CA ALA A 226 11.20 6.39 -2.43
C ALA A 226 12.19 7.54 -2.59
N ASN A 227 13.24 7.34 -3.40
CA ASN A 227 14.31 8.33 -3.59
C ASN A 227 14.04 9.30 -4.75
N PHE A 228 13.11 8.96 -5.64
CA PHE A 228 12.86 9.71 -6.87
C PHE A 228 12.54 11.20 -6.66
N PRO A 229 11.67 11.59 -5.71
CA PRO A 229 11.34 13.00 -5.49
C PRO A 229 12.56 13.85 -5.10
N GLU A 230 13.45 13.33 -4.27
CA GLU A 230 14.66 14.02 -3.82
C GLU A 230 15.70 14.17 -4.94
N LEU A 231 15.79 13.15 -5.80
CA LEU A 231 16.74 13.10 -6.92
C LEU A 231 16.21 13.76 -8.20
N LEU A 232 14.96 14.23 -8.20
CA LEU A 232 14.32 14.86 -9.34
C LEU A 232 14.97 16.21 -9.67
N ALA A 233 15.34 16.99 -8.65
CA ALA A 233 15.99 18.28 -8.80
C ALA A 233 17.33 18.14 -9.53
N GLY A 234 17.51 18.86 -10.63
CA GLY A 234 18.69 18.74 -11.49
C GLY A 234 18.85 17.37 -12.16
N ARG A 235 17.81 16.52 -12.13
CA ARG A 235 17.79 15.16 -12.72
C ARG A 235 18.93 14.26 -12.22
N LYS A 236 19.31 14.41 -10.95
CA LYS A 236 20.39 13.65 -10.31
C LYS A 236 20.18 12.14 -10.37
N PHE A 237 18.93 11.68 -10.44
CA PHE A 237 18.60 10.25 -10.64
C PHE A 237 19.23 9.65 -11.91
N LEU A 238 19.57 10.46 -12.91
CA LEU A 238 20.24 10.00 -14.13
C LEU A 238 21.73 9.69 -13.92
N THR A 239 22.34 10.24 -12.88
CA THR A 239 23.77 10.07 -12.58
C THR A 239 24.02 9.30 -11.28
N ASP A 240 22.96 9.11 -10.49
CA ASP A 240 23.02 8.31 -9.27
C ASP A 240 23.23 6.83 -9.61
N LYS A 241 24.33 6.26 -9.10
CA LYS A 241 24.74 4.90 -9.44
C LYS A 241 23.75 3.85 -8.92
N GLU A 242 23.14 4.07 -7.76
CA GLU A 242 22.19 3.14 -7.18
C GLU A 242 20.89 3.13 -7.99
N MET A 243 20.38 4.31 -8.38
CA MET A 243 19.21 4.44 -9.24
C MET A 243 19.43 3.79 -10.61
N GLN A 244 20.59 4.03 -11.23
CA GLN A 244 20.94 3.40 -12.51
C GLN A 244 21.01 1.88 -12.41
N ALA A 245 21.66 1.34 -11.37
CA ALA A 245 21.80 -0.09 -11.17
C ALA A 245 20.43 -0.75 -10.96
N ARG A 246 19.61 -0.19 -10.06
CA ARG A 246 18.26 -0.71 -9.80
C ARG A 246 17.36 -0.65 -11.02
N GLU A 247 17.48 0.41 -11.81
CA GLU A 247 16.71 0.52 -13.04
C GLU A 247 17.17 -0.50 -14.09
N ALA A 248 18.48 -0.77 -14.21
CA ALA A 248 19.00 -1.82 -15.06
C ALA A 248 18.47 -3.20 -14.63
N ASP A 249 18.46 -3.50 -13.33
CA ASP A 249 17.92 -4.75 -12.80
C ASP A 249 16.42 -4.87 -13.08
N VAL A 250 15.66 -3.79 -12.89
CA VAL A 250 14.22 -3.73 -13.22
C VAL A 250 13.99 -4.07 -14.69
N GLN A 251 14.77 -3.48 -15.60
CA GLN A 251 14.65 -3.76 -17.03
C GLN A 251 14.93 -5.24 -17.33
N ASP A 252 15.93 -5.85 -16.70
CA ASP A 252 16.28 -7.25 -16.91
C ASP A 252 15.18 -8.21 -16.40
N TRP A 253 14.67 -7.99 -15.18
CA TRP A 253 13.59 -8.81 -14.64
C TRP A 253 12.30 -8.65 -15.44
N LEU A 254 11.97 -7.43 -15.87
CA LEU A 254 10.81 -7.17 -16.72
C LEU A 254 10.96 -7.82 -18.08
N ALA A 255 12.16 -7.82 -18.69
CA ALA A 255 12.42 -8.52 -19.95
C ALA A 255 12.08 -10.02 -19.85
N GLY A 256 12.32 -10.64 -18.69
CA GLY A 256 11.93 -12.01 -18.39
C GLY A 256 10.42 -12.25 -18.25
N LEU A 257 9.63 -11.22 -17.93
CA LEU A 257 8.17 -11.28 -17.84
C LEU A 257 7.50 -10.91 -19.17
N ARG A 258 8.00 -9.87 -19.84
CA ARG A 258 7.47 -9.29 -21.09
C ARG A 258 8.62 -8.63 -21.85
N GLN A 259 8.64 -8.70 -23.18
CA GLN A 259 9.72 -8.12 -23.98
C GLN A 259 9.58 -6.61 -24.21
N VAL A 260 8.36 -6.08 -24.29
CA VAL A 260 8.09 -4.69 -24.68
C VAL A 260 7.27 -3.99 -23.60
N SER A 261 7.70 -2.80 -23.19
CA SER A 261 7.00 -1.97 -22.20
C SER A 261 5.61 -1.57 -22.72
N PRO A 262 4.55 -1.76 -21.93
CA PRO A 262 3.19 -1.36 -22.29
C PRO A 262 3.00 0.17 -22.24
N VAL A 263 3.89 0.90 -21.55
CA VAL A 263 3.82 2.35 -21.38
C VAL A 263 4.61 3.08 -22.46
N THR A 264 5.85 2.65 -22.68
CA THR A 264 6.78 3.33 -23.60
C THR A 264 6.82 2.73 -24.99
N GLY A 265 6.30 1.52 -25.17
CA GLY A 265 6.39 0.75 -26.43
C GLY A 265 7.81 0.30 -26.78
N LYS A 266 8.79 0.53 -25.90
CA LYS A 266 10.20 0.16 -26.12
C LYS A 266 10.49 -1.24 -25.55
N PRO A 267 11.42 -2.00 -26.15
CA PRO A 267 11.85 -3.26 -25.58
C PRO A 267 12.57 -3.02 -24.25
N TYR A 268 12.34 -3.91 -23.28
CA TYR A 268 13.12 -3.94 -22.05
C TYR A 268 14.54 -4.42 -22.35
N ARG A 269 15.51 -3.89 -21.61
CA ARG A 269 16.92 -4.29 -21.74
C ARG A 269 17.15 -5.56 -20.92
N ALA A 270 17.58 -6.64 -21.58
CA ALA A 270 18.04 -7.85 -20.91
C ALA A 270 19.57 -7.84 -20.84
N THR A 271 20.13 -8.14 -19.67
CA THR A 271 21.57 -8.37 -19.52
C THR A 271 21.88 -9.78 -20.01
N VAL A 272 22.41 -9.90 -21.23
CA VAL A 272 22.91 -11.19 -21.72
C VAL A 272 24.24 -11.46 -21.00
N LEU A 273 24.24 -12.36 -20.02
CA LEU A 273 25.48 -12.89 -19.46
C LEU A 273 26.12 -13.78 -20.53
N GLU A 274 27.09 -13.25 -21.26
CA GLU A 274 27.99 -14.07 -22.09
C GLU A 274 28.82 -14.97 -21.16
N ILE A 275 28.39 -16.22 -21.01
CA ILE A 275 29.21 -17.25 -20.38
C ILE A 275 30.29 -17.62 -21.39
N LYS A 276 31.52 -17.13 -21.18
CA LYS A 276 32.69 -17.68 -21.87
C LYS A 276 32.88 -19.12 -21.39
N LEU A 277 32.55 -20.07 -22.26
CA LEU A 277 32.89 -21.50 -22.13
C LEU A 277 34.37 -21.72 -22.45
#